data_AF-A0A7C7RHG9-F1
#
_entry.id   AF-A0A7C7RHG9-F1
#
_cell.length_a   1.000
_cell.length_b   1.000
_cell.length_c   1.000
_cell.angle_alpha   90.00
_cell.angle_beta   90.00
_cell.angle_gamma   90.00
#
_symmetry.space_group_name_H-M   'P 1'
#
loop_
_entity.id
_entity.type
_entity.pdbx_description
1 polymer ?
#
loop_
_entity_poly.entity_id
_entity_poly.type
_entity_poly.pdbx_seq_one_letter_code
_entity_poly.pdbx_strand_id
1 'polypeptide(L)'
;MGLTSLRDCLGYRLVAKSIERIADHAASIAQMILTMKYQRIPSDIMTLITNMSIISTEICQNAMKAFHQLNIKKANQAIAKAVQITEMEEKTTKLILKTKLHVTTIMVLRLVLESIRRTAEYGVDIAEITINLAKNHSLKQTIHHNSRRDS
;
A
#
# COMPACT_ATOMS: atom_id res chain seq x y z
N MET A 1 22.61 3.59 1.56
CA MET A 1 21.83 2.59 2.32
C MET A 1 22.81 1.59 2.92
N GLY A 2 22.77 1.35 4.22
CA GLY A 2 23.66 0.40 4.89
C GLY A 2 22.98 -0.21 6.12
N LEU A 3 23.28 -1.47 6.40
CA LEU A 3 22.82 -2.17 7.61
C LEU A 3 23.67 -1.72 8.80
N THR A 4 23.41 -0.51 9.30
CA THR A 4 24.24 0.09 10.37
C THR A 4 23.78 -0.28 11.78
N SER A 5 22.65 -0.99 11.90
CA SER A 5 22.16 -1.56 13.17
C SER A 5 21.16 -2.69 12.96
N LEU A 6 20.95 -3.51 13.99
CA LEU A 6 19.89 -4.54 14.04
C LEU A 6 18.49 -3.96 13.76
N ARG A 7 18.25 -2.72 14.20
CA ARG A 7 16.98 -2.01 13.96
C ARG A 7 16.79 -1.64 12.49
N ASP A 8 17.86 -1.22 11.80
CA ASP A 8 17.80 -0.98 10.36
C ASP A 8 17.46 -2.28 9.64
N CYS A 9 18.13 -3.39 9.97
CA CYS A 9 17.85 -4.72 9.41
C CYS A 9 16.39 -5.15 9.58
N LEU A 10 15.83 -4.94 10.78
CA LEU A 10 14.42 -5.21 11.03
C LEU A 10 13.49 -4.35 10.16
N GLY A 11 13.79 -3.05 10.02
CA GLY A 11 13.03 -2.15 9.13
C GLY A 11 13.06 -2.61 7.67
N TYR A 12 14.24 -2.91 7.12
CA TYR A 12 14.37 -3.43 5.75
C TYR A 12 13.61 -4.75 5.56
N ARG A 13 13.67 -5.67 6.54
CA ARG A 13 12.92 -6.93 6.51
C ARG A 13 11.40 -6.71 6.49
N LEU A 14 10.90 -5.77 7.29
CA LEU A 14 9.47 -5.46 7.32
C LEU A 14 9.02 -4.86 5.98
N VAL A 15 9.82 -3.98 5.38
CA VAL A 15 9.52 -3.45 4.02
C VAL A 15 9.48 -4.57 2.99
N ALA A 16 10.45 -5.49 3.01
CA ALA A 16 10.44 -6.64 2.09
C ALA A 16 9.18 -7.50 2.26
N LYS A 17 8.71 -7.70 3.50
CA LYS A 17 7.45 -8.39 3.77
C LYS A 17 6.24 -7.65 3.20
N SER A 18 6.15 -6.33 3.36
CA SER A 18 5.06 -5.55 2.77
C SER A 18 5.06 -5.64 1.24
N ILE A 19 6.23 -5.64 0.59
CA ILE A 19 6.36 -5.83 -0.86
C ILE A 19 5.87 -7.22 -1.29
N GLU A 20 6.25 -8.27 -0.56
CA GLU A 20 5.76 -9.63 -0.81
C GLU A 20 4.23 -9.69 -0.73
N ARG A 21 3.62 -9.07 0.30
CA ARG A 21 2.16 -9.04 0.42
C ARG A 21 1.46 -8.26 -0.68
N ILE A 22 2.05 -7.18 -1.18
CA ILE A 22 1.55 -6.48 -2.37
C ILE A 22 1.55 -7.44 -3.57
N ALA A 23 2.63 -8.18 -3.78
CA ALA A 23 2.74 -9.15 -4.87
C ALA A 23 1.71 -10.30 -4.73
N ASP A 24 1.52 -10.82 -3.51
CA ASP A 24 0.51 -11.85 -3.22
C ASP A 24 -0.91 -11.38 -3.59
N HIS A 25 -1.27 -10.14 -3.25
CA HIS A 25 -2.59 -9.60 -3.59
C HIS A 25 -2.74 -9.36 -5.08
N ALA A 26 -1.70 -8.91 -5.78
CA ALA A 26 -1.72 -8.80 -7.23
C ALA A 26 -1.94 -10.17 -7.90
N ALA A 27 -1.23 -11.20 -7.44
CA ALA A 27 -1.41 -12.57 -7.92
C ALA A 27 -2.80 -13.11 -7.59
N SER A 28 -3.31 -12.82 -6.39
CA SER A 28 -4.65 -13.20 -5.95
C SER A 28 -5.73 -12.61 -6.85
N ILE A 29 -5.63 -11.32 -7.22
CA ILE A 29 -6.55 -10.69 -8.18
C ILE A 29 -6.53 -11.42 -9.52
N ALA A 30 -5.33 -11.69 -10.06
CA ALA A 30 -5.19 -12.42 -11.33
C ALA A 30 -5.85 -13.80 -11.28
N GLN A 31 -5.66 -14.53 -10.18
CA GLN A 31 -6.25 -15.85 -9.98
C GLN A 31 -7.77 -15.80 -9.81
N MET A 32 -8.31 -14.81 -9.10
CA MET A 32 -9.75 -14.64 -8.89
C MET A 32 -10.49 -14.34 -10.19
N ILE A 33 -9.91 -13.54 -11.07
CA ILE A 33 -10.51 -13.18 -12.37
C ILE A 33 -10.74 -14.44 -13.23
N LEU A 34 -9.83 -15.42 -13.18
CA LEU A 34 -9.98 -16.68 -13.92
C LEU A 34 -11.19 -17.51 -13.45
N THR A 35 -11.65 -17.31 -12.22
CA THR A 35 -12.83 -18.00 -11.67
C THR A 35 -14.16 -17.32 -12.05
N MET A 36 -14.12 -16.12 -12.64
CA MET A 36 -15.31 -15.41 -13.05
C MET A 36 -15.89 -16.03 -14.32
N LYS A 37 -17.18 -16.39 -14.27
CA LYS A 37 -17.93 -16.65 -15.50
C LYS A 37 -18.00 -15.34 -16.30
N TYR A 38 -17.79 -15.41 -17.62
CA TYR A 38 -17.83 -14.25 -18.52
C TYR A 38 -19.20 -13.55 -18.46
N GLN A 39 -19.34 -12.64 -17.51
CA GLN A 39 -20.46 -11.73 -17.34
C GLN A 39 -19.96 -10.32 -17.63
N ARG A 40 -20.78 -9.54 -18.34
CA ARG A 40 -20.47 -8.15 -18.59
C ARG A 40 -20.63 -7.35 -17.30
N ILE A 41 -19.50 -6.93 -16.73
CA ILE A 41 -19.49 -6.03 -15.58
C ILE A 41 -19.86 -4.62 -16.08
N PRO A 42 -20.73 -3.88 -15.38
CA PRO A 42 -21.02 -2.48 -15.71
C PRO A 42 -19.76 -1.60 -15.79
N SER A 43 -19.68 -0.73 -16.79
CA SER A 43 -18.48 0.06 -17.08
C SER A 43 -18.15 1.09 -16.00
N ASP A 44 -19.16 1.62 -15.32
CA ASP A 44 -19.03 2.51 -14.17
C ASP A 44 -18.35 1.81 -12.98
N ILE A 45 -18.74 0.58 -12.68
CA ILE A 45 -18.09 -0.25 -11.65
C ILE A 45 -16.64 -0.55 -12.03
N MET A 46 -16.40 -0.95 -13.28
CA MET A 46 -15.03 -1.20 -13.77
C MET A 46 -14.14 0.06 -13.69
N THR A 47 -14.71 1.23 -13.96
CA THR A 47 -13.99 2.51 -13.84
C THR A 47 -13.61 2.79 -12.39
N LEU A 48 -14.52 2.55 -11.44
CA LEU A 48 -14.23 2.73 -10.01
C LEU A 48 -13.15 1.77 -9.50
N ILE A 49 -13.22 0.49 -9.87
CA ILE A 49 -12.20 -0.51 -9.52
C ILE A 49 -10.84 -0.10 -10.09
N THR A 50 -10.80 0.31 -11.36
CA THR A 50 -9.56 0.75 -12.03
C THR A 50 -8.97 1.96 -11.33
N ASN A 51 -9.78 2.97 -11.01
CA ASN A 51 -9.31 4.17 -10.31
C ASN A 51 -8.77 3.83 -8.90
N MET A 52 -9.45 2.95 -8.17
CA MET A 52 -8.99 2.49 -6.85
C MET A 52 -7.64 1.76 -6.96
N SER A 53 -7.48 0.93 -8.00
CA SER A 53 -6.22 0.23 -8.29
C SER A 53 -5.08 1.19 -8.64
N ILE A 54 -5.34 2.22 -9.46
CA ILE A 54 -4.36 3.27 -9.79
C ILE A 54 -3.90 3.98 -8.52
N ILE A 55 -4.85 4.43 -7.68
CA ILE A 55 -4.51 5.14 -6.44
C ILE A 55 -3.72 4.25 -5.48
N SER A 56 -4.12 2.98 -5.31
CA SER A 56 -3.41 2.00 -4.49
C SER A 56 -1.97 1.80 -4.96
N THR A 57 -1.78 1.71 -6.29
CA THR A 57 -0.46 1.62 -6.92
C THR A 57 0.37 2.88 -6.67
N GLU A 58 -0.22 4.06 -6.81
CA GLU A 58 0.46 5.34 -6.54
C GLU A 58 0.90 5.48 -5.08
N ILE A 59 0.09 5.00 -4.12
CA ILE A 59 0.46 4.95 -2.70
C ILE A 59 1.71 4.09 -2.51
N CYS A 60 1.73 2.88 -3.07
CA CYS A 60 2.87 1.97 -3.00
C CYS A 60 4.13 2.59 -3.63
N GLN A 61 4.00 3.18 -4.83
CA GLN A 61 5.12 3.83 -5.51
C GLN A 61 5.67 5.02 -4.72
N ASN A 62 4.79 5.84 -4.12
CA ASN A 62 5.19 6.99 -3.33
C ASN A 62 5.85 6.56 -2.01
N ALA A 63 5.34 5.52 -1.35
CA ALA A 63 5.96 4.93 -0.18
C ALA A 63 7.36 4.37 -0.49
N MET A 64 7.52 3.65 -1.61
CA MET A 64 8.82 3.15 -2.05
C MET A 64 9.81 4.26 -2.40
N LYS A 65 9.36 5.33 -3.07
CA LYS A 65 10.18 6.52 -3.32
C LYS A 65 10.59 7.22 -2.02
N ALA A 66 9.66 7.31 -1.06
CA ALA A 66 9.93 7.88 0.26
C ALA A 66 10.96 7.03 1.00
N PHE A 67 10.80 5.71 1.00
CA PHE A 67 11.71 4.75 1.61
C PHE A 67 13.13 4.87 1.05
N HIS A 68 13.27 4.85 -0.28
CA HIS A 68 14.56 4.99 -0.95
C HIS A 68 15.29 6.29 -0.57
N GLN A 69 14.53 7.37 -0.36
CA GLN A 69 15.07 8.71 -0.06
C GLN A 69 15.08 9.04 1.44
N LEU A 70 14.61 8.13 2.30
CA LEU A 70 14.29 8.40 3.71
C LEU A 70 13.48 9.70 3.92
N ASN A 71 12.55 9.98 2.99
CA ASN A 71 11.82 11.24 2.93
C ASN A 71 10.49 11.16 3.71
N ILE A 72 10.50 11.67 4.94
CA ILE A 72 9.35 11.70 5.85
C ILE A 72 8.13 12.42 5.22
N LYS A 73 8.35 13.54 4.52
CA LYS A 73 7.25 14.30 3.91
C LYS A 73 6.52 13.47 2.84
N LYS A 74 7.25 12.76 1.98
CA LYS A 74 6.66 11.88 0.97
C LYS A 74 5.97 10.67 1.60
N ALA A 75 6.52 10.12 2.68
CA ALA A 75 5.86 9.04 3.42
C ALA A 75 4.50 9.49 3.97
N ASN A 76 4.43 10.65 4.62
CA ASN A 76 3.16 11.22 5.09
C ASN A 76 2.15 11.49 3.97
N GLN A 77 2.62 11.90 2.78
CA GLN A 77 1.74 12.06 1.61
C GLN A 77 1.14 10.73 1.16
N ALA A 78 1.90 9.63 1.19
CA ALA A 78 1.38 8.30 0.87
C ALA A 78 0.31 7.85 1.88
N ILE A 79 0.55 8.08 3.17
CA ILE A 79 -0.40 7.78 4.26
C ILE A 79 -1.70 8.58 4.08
N ALA A 80 -1.60 9.90 3.88
CA ALA A 80 -2.76 10.75 3.69
C ALA A 80 -3.60 10.33 2.46
N LYS A 81 -2.92 9.92 1.38
CA LYS A 81 -3.59 9.45 0.15
C LYS A 81 -4.32 8.13 0.35
N ALA A 82 -3.93 7.30 1.30
CA ALA A 82 -4.60 6.02 1.58
C ALA A 82 -5.99 6.19 2.19
N VAL A 83 -6.29 7.32 2.82
CA VAL A 83 -7.60 7.59 3.45
C VAL A 83 -8.75 7.46 2.43
N GLN A 84 -8.55 7.91 1.19
CA GLN A 84 -9.60 7.87 0.16
C GLN A 84 -9.93 6.44 -0.32
N ILE A 85 -9.05 5.46 -0.10
CA ILE A 85 -9.25 4.07 -0.55
C ILE A 85 -10.46 3.44 0.13
N THR A 86 -10.63 3.66 1.44
CA THR A 86 -11.75 3.12 2.22
C THR A 86 -13.09 3.65 1.71
N GLU A 87 -13.17 4.96 1.44
CA GLU A 87 -14.39 5.57 0.90
C GLU A 87 -14.72 5.05 -0.51
N MET A 88 -13.70 4.88 -1.36
CA MET A 88 -13.85 4.30 -2.69
C MET A 88 -14.32 2.85 -2.64
N GLU A 89 -13.76 2.04 -1.74
CA GLU A 89 -14.16 0.64 -1.54
C GLU A 89 -15.63 0.56 -1.13
N GLU A 90 -16.04 1.36 -0.13
CA GLU A 90 -17.41 1.35 0.39
C GLU A 90 -18.41 1.78 -0.69
N LYS A 91 -18.11 2.88 -1.40
CA LYS A 91 -18.94 3.37 -2.51
C LYS A 91 -19.08 2.32 -3.61
N THR A 92 -17.98 1.70 -4.02
CA THR A 92 -17.98 0.71 -5.11
C THR A 92 -18.71 -0.55 -4.68
N THR A 93 -18.53 -1.00 -3.44
CA THR A 93 -19.26 -2.14 -2.86
C THR A 93 -20.77 -1.90 -2.88
N LYS A 94 -21.23 -0.72 -2.46
CA LYS A 94 -22.67 -0.36 -2.50
C LYS A 94 -23.25 -0.42 -3.92
N LEU A 95 -22.47 -0.04 -4.94
CA LEU A 95 -22.91 -0.13 -6.33
C LEU A 95 -22.96 -1.57 -6.83
N ILE A 96 -21.93 -2.37 -6.55
CA ILE A 96 -21.90 -3.80 -6.89
C ILE A 96 -23.12 -4.53 -6.33
N LEU A 97 -23.47 -4.28 -5.06
CA LEU A 97 -24.60 -4.92 -4.39
C LEU A 97 -25.97 -4.55 -4.99
N LYS A 98 -26.06 -3.45 -5.75
CA LYS A 98 -27.29 -3.02 -6.45
C LYS A 98 -27.41 -3.62 -7.85
N THR A 99 -26.39 -4.32 -8.33
CA THR A 99 -26.41 -4.94 -9.66
C THR A 99 -27.23 -6.22 -9.70
N LYS A 100 -27.62 -6.66 -10.90
CA LYS A 100 -28.22 -7.98 -11.15
C LYS A 100 -27.16 -9.04 -11.53
N LEU A 101 -25.91 -8.86 -11.10
CA LEU A 101 -24.83 -9.82 -11.37
C LEU A 101 -25.04 -11.11 -10.57
N HIS A 102 -24.44 -12.20 -11.04
CA HIS A 102 -24.48 -13.46 -10.29
C HIS A 102 -23.75 -13.31 -8.96
N VAL A 103 -24.21 -14.02 -7.93
CA VAL A 103 -23.64 -13.92 -6.56
C VAL A 103 -22.14 -14.20 -6.53
N THR A 104 -21.65 -15.14 -7.33
CA THR A 104 -20.20 -15.43 -7.42
C THR A 104 -19.42 -14.27 -8.05
N THR A 105 -19.98 -13.60 -9.05
CA THR A 105 -19.39 -12.39 -9.65
C THR A 105 -19.30 -11.27 -8.63
N ILE A 106 -20.37 -11.05 -7.85
CA ILE A 106 -20.40 -10.07 -6.76
C ILE A 106 -19.32 -10.39 -5.72
N MET A 107 -19.20 -11.65 -5.29
CA MET A 107 -18.17 -12.08 -4.34
C MET A 107 -16.76 -11.84 -4.86
N VAL A 108 -16.48 -12.21 -6.11
CA VAL A 108 -15.16 -11.99 -6.71
C VAL A 108 -14.83 -10.50 -6.79
N LEU A 109 -15.77 -9.65 -7.23
CA LEU A 109 -15.54 -8.20 -7.27
C LEU A 109 -15.23 -7.62 -5.88
N ARG A 110 -15.91 -8.11 -4.83
CA ARG A 110 -15.60 -7.71 -3.45
C ARG A 110 -14.19 -8.14 -3.00
N LEU A 111 -13.76 -9.35 -3.33
CA LEU A 111 -12.42 -9.83 -3.00
C LEU A 111 -11.32 -9.06 -3.77
N VAL A 112 -11.61 -8.64 -5.01
CA VAL A 112 -10.74 -7.75 -5.78
C VAL A 112 -10.62 -6.40 -5.09
N LEU A 113 -11.73 -5.77 -4.69
CA LEU A 113 -11.72 -4.50 -3.97
C LEU A 113 -10.93 -4.60 -2.66
N GLU A 114 -11.13 -5.66 -1.88
CA GLU A 114 -10.39 -5.91 -0.65
C GLU A 114 -8.88 -6.04 -0.93
N SER A 115 -8.49 -6.79 -1.95
CA SER A 115 -7.08 -6.97 -2.33
C SER A 115 -6.43 -5.64 -2.77
N ILE A 116 -7.18 -4.77 -3.47
CA ILE A 116 -6.71 -3.43 -3.82
C ILE A 116 -6.52 -2.57 -2.56
N ARG A 117 -7.45 -2.63 -1.59
CA ARG A 117 -7.28 -1.91 -0.31
C ARG A 117 -6.07 -2.43 0.46
N ARG A 118 -5.91 -3.75 0.59
CA ARG A 118 -4.75 -4.35 1.25
C ARG A 118 -3.42 -3.91 0.62
N THR A 119 -3.38 -3.83 -0.71
CA THR A 119 -2.22 -3.28 -1.42
C THR A 119 -1.87 -1.86 -0.96
N ALA A 120 -2.87 -0.99 -0.80
CA ALA A 120 -2.67 0.37 -0.31
C ALA A 120 -2.21 0.39 1.16
N GLU A 121 -2.78 -0.47 2.01
CA GLU A 121 -2.38 -0.63 3.42
C GLU A 121 -0.92 -1.06 3.55
N TYR A 122 -0.45 -2.00 2.73
CA TYR A 122 0.98 -2.37 2.72
C TYR A 122 1.88 -1.23 2.21
N GLY A 123 1.37 -0.35 1.33
CA GLY A 123 2.03 0.91 1.01
C GLY A 123 2.14 1.84 2.22
N VAL A 124 1.11 1.91 3.07
CA VAL A 124 1.14 2.65 4.34
C VAL A 124 2.17 2.06 5.30
N ASP A 125 2.22 0.73 5.46
CA ASP A 125 3.23 0.07 6.30
C ASP A 125 4.66 0.47 5.90
N ILE A 126 4.96 0.49 4.59
CA ILE A 126 6.26 0.91 4.07
C ILE A 126 6.53 2.39 4.41
N ALA A 127 5.53 3.25 4.31
CA ALA A 127 5.64 4.66 4.66
C ALA A 127 5.91 4.85 6.16
N GLU A 128 5.23 4.12 7.03
CA GLU A 128 5.45 4.17 8.48
C GLU A 128 6.86 3.68 8.86
N ILE A 129 7.31 2.58 8.28
CA ILE A 129 8.67 2.06 8.49
C ILE A 129 9.71 3.08 8.01
N THR A 130 9.45 3.75 6.89
CA THR A 130 10.32 4.82 6.36
C THR A 130 10.48 5.95 7.37
N ILE A 131 9.39 6.41 7.98
CA ILE A 131 9.43 7.48 8.99
C ILE A 131 10.26 7.03 10.20
N ASN A 132 10.07 5.79 10.65
CA ASN A 132 10.82 5.23 11.76
C ASN A 132 12.33 5.15 11.46
N LEU A 133 12.72 4.67 10.27
CA LEU A 133 14.11 4.62 9.84
C LEU A 133 14.74 6.01 9.73
N ALA A 134 14.04 6.96 9.09
CA ALA A 134 14.52 8.33 8.92
C ALA A 134 14.77 9.03 10.27
N LYS A 135 13.84 8.93 11.22
CA LYS A 135 14.00 9.49 12.56
C LYS A 135 15.21 8.90 13.30
N ASN A 136 15.41 7.59 13.20
CA ASN A 136 16.57 6.94 13.84
C ASN A 136 17.90 7.41 13.24
N HIS A 137 17.96 7.65 11.93
CA HIS A 137 19.16 8.15 11.26
C HIS A 137 19.48 9.58 11.69
N SER A 138 18.49 10.46 11.82
CA SER A 138 18.67 11.81 12.37
C SER A 138 19.20 11.78 13.80
N LEU A 139 18.68 10.91 14.67
CA LEU A 139 19.13 10.80 16.06
C LEU A 139 20.59 10.36 16.18
N LYS A 140 21.03 9.38 15.37
CA LYS A 140 22.43 8.92 15.36
C LYS A 140 23.39 10.05 14.95
N GLN A 141 23.00 10.90 13.99
CA GLN A 141 23.82 12.05 13.56
C GLN A 141 23.98 13.09 14.67
N THR A 142 22.89 13.41 15.39
CA THR A 142 22.95 14.37 16.51
C THR A 142 23.85 13.88 17.65
N ILE A 143 23.76 12.59 18.02
CA ILE A 143 24.60 12.01 19.08
C ILE A 143 26.09 12.04 18.68
N HIS A 144 26.41 11.69 17.43
CA HIS A 144 27.79 11.68 16.95
C HIS A 144 28.38 13.10 16.82
N HIS A 145 27.55 14.10 16.53
CA HIS A 145 27.96 15.50 16.49
C HIS A 145 28.26 16.08 17.87
N ASN A 146 27.44 15.76 18.89
CA ASN A 146 27.69 16.21 20.26
C ASN A 146 28.95 15.57 20.87
N SER A 147 29.17 14.27 20.64
CA SER A 147 30.36 13.57 21.17
C SER A 147 31.70 14.06 20.58
N ARG A 148 31.70 14.68 19.39
CA ARG A 148 32.89 15.34 18.79
C ARG A 148 33.11 16.79 19.24
N ARG A 149 32.13 17.42 19.90
CA ARG A 149 32.28 18.78 20.46
C ARG A 149 32.80 18.77 21.90
N ASP A 150 32.57 17.67 22.61
CA ASP A 150 32.96 17.47 24.01
C ASP A 150 34.33 16.75 24.15
N SER A 151 35.07 16.59 23.04
CA SER A 151 36.44 16.04 22.98
C SER A 151 37.40 17.02 22.34
#